data_AF-A0A7S0YUC7-F1
#
_entry.id   AF-A0A7S0YUC7-F1
#
_cell.length_a   1.000
_cell.length_b   1.000
_cell.length_c   1.000
_cell.angle_alpha   90.00
_cell.angle_beta   90.00
_cell.angle_gamma   90.00
#
_symmetry.space_group_name_H-M   'P 1'
#
loop_
_entity.id
_entity.type
_entity.pdbx_description
1 polymer ?
#
loop_
_entity_poly.entity_id
_entity_poly.type
_entity_poly.pdbx_seq_one_letter_code
_entity_poly.pdbx_strand_id
1 'polypeptide(L)'
;KNPFSPPATSAPTPLPQFPTTPRSTKSPGSRVIGLTREFVEVTQSASALYTHPSAELTVRSLGITNQRETTIVWDRRTGMPLYNAIVWLDTRTRELCTSVELELGPGGASELRASTGLPLSPYFSASKLRWLLDKVSGVKAAAASGHLMFGTVDSWVIYNLTGSVYGGSVHVTDVTNASRTLLMNLQTCHWHLPALRAFHIPESALPRITMSAEPLGVIQEGSLKGVVIAGCLGDQQAAMLGQRCVSGEAKATYGTGCFILMHTGDAPIVSKHGLLTTVAYCLPEVGEAEKIGEGRRDERRMPPKDMISTMLGRGPTKEEVALLGVLQEPSTSMTIRKATQFALEGSIAVAGLGVSWLRDGLGLIESTQEVEALAASVPDTGGVYFVPALSGLLAPRWRPDARGALLGMTVSTTKAHVVRAMMEAICFQAKEVLDAMVEDLRESAISAAVTAATARISLFDEEDVDDIGVGGRNNNG
;
A
#
# COMPACT_ATOMS: atom_id res chain seq x y z
N LYS A 1 31.15 24.24 37.72
CA LYS A 1 31.67 23.62 36.47
C LYS A 1 31.49 22.12 36.60
N ASN A 2 30.47 21.56 35.96
CA ASN A 2 30.26 20.12 35.87
C ASN A 2 30.58 19.70 34.42
N PRO A 3 31.61 18.88 34.15
CA PRO A 3 32.08 18.59 32.79
C PRO A 3 31.35 17.42 32.10
N PHE A 4 30.20 16.96 32.61
CA PHE A 4 29.45 15.82 32.07
C PHE A 4 27.95 16.11 31.90
N SER A 5 27.61 17.10 31.07
CA SER A 5 26.26 17.25 30.53
C SER A 5 26.25 16.82 29.06
N PRO A 6 25.42 15.84 28.64
CA PRO A 6 25.27 15.53 27.23
C PRO A 6 24.63 16.71 26.48
N PRO A 7 24.98 16.93 25.20
CA PRO A 7 24.35 17.97 24.39
C PRO A 7 22.86 17.67 24.21
N ALA A 8 22.02 18.71 24.31
CA ALA A 8 20.60 18.62 24.03
C ALA A 8 20.38 18.02 22.64
N THR A 9 19.77 16.84 22.60
CA THR A 9 19.30 16.19 21.38
C THR A 9 18.20 17.05 20.78
N SER A 10 18.48 17.68 19.65
CA SER A 10 17.46 18.28 18.79
C SER A 10 16.47 17.20 18.41
N ALA A 11 15.18 17.41 18.70
CA ALA A 11 14.10 16.55 18.25
C ALA A 11 14.18 16.33 16.73
N PRO A 12 13.89 15.11 16.22
CA PRO A 12 13.74 14.90 14.78
C PRO A 12 12.64 15.84 14.28
N THR A 13 12.94 16.53 13.18
CA THR A 13 11.99 17.46 12.56
C THR A 13 10.89 16.65 11.90
N PRO A 14 9.59 16.86 12.22
CA PRO A 14 8.51 16.16 11.56
C PRO A 14 8.58 16.41 10.04
N LEU A 15 8.25 15.39 9.25
CA LEU A 15 8.08 15.55 7.81
C LEU A 15 7.05 16.67 7.57
N PRO A 16 7.40 17.75 6.83
CA PRO A 16 6.49 18.86 6.66
C PRO A 16 5.25 18.42 5.86
N GLN A 17 4.07 18.62 6.45
CA GLN A 17 2.80 18.58 5.72
C GLN A 17 2.84 19.62 4.59
N PHE A 18 2.55 19.17 3.37
CA PHE A 18 2.83 19.94 2.16
C PHE A 18 1.83 21.08 1.93
N PRO A 19 2.30 22.33 1.73
CA PRO A 19 1.48 23.40 1.19
C PRO A 19 1.21 23.16 -0.29
N THR A 20 -0.03 23.42 -0.71
CA THR A 20 -0.46 23.44 -2.11
C THR A 20 0.06 24.70 -2.81
N THR A 21 1.32 24.76 -3.25
CA THR A 21 1.78 25.63 -4.36
C THR A 21 3.25 25.36 -4.76
N PRO A 22 3.64 25.64 -6.02
CA PRO A 22 4.87 25.10 -6.62
C PRO A 22 6.05 26.06 -6.45
N ARG A 23 6.98 25.75 -5.55
CA ARG A 23 8.36 26.28 -5.58
C ARG A 23 9.31 25.37 -4.80
N SER A 24 9.75 24.29 -5.45
CA SER A 24 10.99 23.57 -5.13
C SER A 24 11.37 22.69 -6.32
N THR A 25 12.60 22.83 -6.80
CA THR A 25 13.18 22.21 -8.01
C THR A 25 13.55 20.73 -7.85
N LYS A 26 12.99 20.03 -6.85
CA LYS A 26 13.13 18.58 -6.69
C LYS A 26 11.74 17.94 -6.67
N SER A 27 11.43 17.16 -7.71
CA SER A 27 10.17 16.42 -7.79
C SER A 27 10.05 15.43 -6.61
N PRO A 28 8.87 15.21 -6.02
CA PRO A 28 8.65 14.17 -5.00
C PRO A 28 9.11 12.77 -5.45
N GLY A 29 9.03 12.43 -6.75
CA GLY A 29 9.48 11.13 -7.26
C GLY A 29 11.00 10.90 -7.15
N SER A 30 11.80 11.95 -7.36
CA SER A 30 13.26 11.89 -7.12
C SER A 30 13.61 11.92 -5.63
N ARG A 31 12.75 12.51 -4.78
CA ARG A 31 12.90 12.45 -3.32
C ARG A 31 12.58 11.06 -2.74
N VAL A 32 11.59 10.34 -3.29
CA VAL A 32 11.30 8.95 -2.88
C VAL A 32 12.52 8.06 -3.09
N ILE A 33 13.16 8.12 -4.27
CA ILE A 33 14.39 7.34 -4.51
C ILE A 33 15.53 7.81 -3.61
N GLY A 34 15.70 9.12 -3.44
CA GLY A 34 16.70 9.67 -2.53
C GLY A 34 16.58 9.09 -1.13
N LEU A 35 15.36 9.10 -0.58
CA LEU A 35 15.04 8.52 0.73
C LEU A 35 15.18 6.98 0.75
N THR A 36 14.78 6.27 -0.31
CA THR A 36 14.96 4.81 -0.38
C THR A 36 16.44 4.42 -0.39
N ARG A 37 17.28 5.13 -1.15
CA ARG A 37 18.74 4.89 -1.17
C ARG A 37 19.36 5.20 0.18
N GLU A 38 19.01 6.35 0.75
CA GLU A 38 19.47 6.76 2.08
C GLU A 38 19.05 5.77 3.17
N PHE A 39 17.80 5.28 3.15
CA PHE A 39 17.31 4.31 4.12
C PHE A 39 18.01 2.95 4.01
N VAL A 40 18.31 2.48 2.79
CA VAL A 40 19.10 1.27 2.55
C VAL A 40 20.51 1.42 3.12
N GLU A 41 21.16 2.55 2.86
CA GLU A 41 22.51 2.84 3.35
C GLU A 41 22.55 2.94 4.89
N VAL A 42 21.55 3.60 5.50
CA VAL A 42 21.42 3.73 6.96
C VAL A 42 21.10 2.39 7.61
N THR A 43 20.20 1.59 7.05
CA THR A 43 19.80 0.28 7.62
C THR A 43 20.98 -0.69 7.64
N GLN A 44 21.81 -0.71 6.60
CA GLN A 44 23.02 -1.53 6.59
C GLN A 44 24.08 -1.03 7.58
N SER A 45 24.25 0.29 7.67
CA SER A 45 25.17 0.91 8.63
C SER A 45 24.75 0.63 10.08
N ALA A 46 23.45 0.66 10.36
CA ALA A 46 22.89 0.30 11.67
C ALA A 46 22.99 -1.21 11.94
N SER A 47 22.76 -2.06 10.95
CA SER A 47 22.88 -3.52 11.08
C SER A 47 24.34 -3.95 11.37
N ALA A 48 25.32 -3.24 10.80
CA ALA A 48 26.74 -3.42 11.11
C ALA A 48 27.11 -3.02 12.56
N LEU A 49 26.33 -2.14 13.20
CA LEU A 49 26.53 -1.72 14.60
C LEU A 49 25.90 -2.69 15.61
N TYR A 50 24.88 -3.45 15.22
CA TYR A 50 24.16 -4.40 16.10
C TYR A 50 24.77 -5.81 16.16
N THR A 51 25.74 -6.13 15.29
CA THR A 51 26.44 -7.42 15.31
C THR A 51 27.75 -7.38 16.07
N HIS A 52 28.03 -8.47 16.82
CA HIS A 52 29.38 -8.84 17.22
C HIS A 52 30.34 -8.69 16.02
N PRO A 53 31.57 -8.19 16.22
CA PRO A 53 32.53 -7.84 15.15
C PRO A 53 33.04 -9.02 14.29
N SER A 54 32.39 -10.18 14.30
CA SER A 54 32.78 -11.40 13.61
C SER A 54 31.72 -12.02 12.69
N ALA A 55 30.53 -11.41 12.53
CA ALA A 55 29.50 -11.92 11.61
C ALA A 55 29.21 -10.91 10.49
N GLU A 56 29.69 -11.17 9.27
CA GLU A 56 29.27 -10.43 8.08
C GLU A 56 27.80 -10.75 7.78
N LEU A 57 26.88 -9.84 8.09
CA LEU A 57 25.49 -9.95 7.67
C LEU A 57 25.38 -9.76 6.16
N THR A 58 25.05 -10.85 5.46
CA THR A 58 24.79 -10.81 4.02
C THR A 58 23.28 -10.75 3.77
N VAL A 59 22.81 -9.69 3.11
CA VAL A 59 21.40 -9.58 2.68
C VAL A 59 21.17 -10.54 1.51
N ARG A 60 20.35 -11.58 1.71
CA ARG A 60 20.06 -12.58 0.66
C ARG A 60 19.11 -12.05 -0.41
N SER A 61 18.10 -11.27 -0.02
CA SER A 61 17.10 -10.70 -0.92
C SER A 61 16.45 -9.46 -0.32
N LEU A 62 15.87 -8.63 -1.17
CA LEU A 62 15.09 -7.45 -0.81
C LEU A 62 13.60 -7.71 -1.07
N GLY A 63 12.77 -7.43 -0.07
CA GLY A 63 11.32 -7.31 -0.22
C GLY A 63 10.91 -5.84 -0.19
N ILE A 64 9.94 -5.45 -1.01
CA ILE A 64 9.44 -4.07 -1.09
C ILE A 64 8.00 -4.03 -0.58
N THR A 65 7.73 -3.04 0.26
CA THR A 65 6.37 -2.63 0.60
C THR A 65 6.23 -1.12 0.49
N ASN A 66 5.05 -0.64 0.12
CA ASN A 66 4.85 0.76 -0.24
C ASN A 66 3.44 1.27 0.04
N GLN A 67 3.34 2.58 0.23
CA GLN A 67 2.05 3.27 0.12
C GLN A 67 1.42 2.97 -1.25
N ARG A 68 0.18 2.49 -1.21
CA ARG A 68 -0.58 2.08 -2.39
C ARG A 68 -1.17 3.29 -3.13
N GLU A 69 -1.68 3.06 -4.34
CA GLU A 69 -2.35 4.01 -5.25
C GLU A 69 -1.54 5.23 -5.76
N THR A 70 -0.57 5.73 -4.99
CA THR A 70 0.30 6.87 -5.34
C THR A 70 0.89 6.66 -6.73
N THR A 71 0.62 7.61 -7.62
CA THR A 71 0.83 7.47 -9.07
C THR A 71 2.06 8.24 -9.51
N ILE A 72 2.97 7.54 -10.19
CA ILE A 72 4.22 8.09 -10.73
C ILE A 72 4.27 7.85 -12.24
N VAL A 73 4.70 8.86 -12.98
CA VAL A 73 4.91 8.79 -14.43
C VAL A 73 6.30 9.31 -14.80
N TRP A 74 6.98 8.60 -15.69
CA TRP A 74 8.33 8.93 -16.14
C TRP A 74 8.52 8.61 -17.62
N ASP A 75 9.58 9.16 -18.20
CA ASP A 75 9.95 8.90 -19.60
C ASP A 75 10.94 7.73 -19.68
N ARG A 76 10.62 6.70 -20.46
CA ARG A 76 11.42 5.48 -20.62
C ARG A 76 12.84 5.73 -21.12
N ARG A 77 13.07 6.79 -21.91
CA ARG A 77 14.39 7.10 -22.49
C ARG A 77 15.30 7.80 -21.51
N THR A 78 14.72 8.62 -20.62
CA THR A 78 15.49 9.46 -19.70
C THR A 78 15.49 8.95 -18.26
N GLY A 79 14.52 8.10 -17.90
CA GLY A 79 14.30 7.65 -16.53
C GLY A 79 13.77 8.76 -15.61
N MET A 80 13.52 9.96 -16.15
CA MET A 80 13.16 11.13 -15.36
C MET A 80 11.65 11.21 -15.14
N PRO A 81 11.20 11.58 -13.92
CA PRO A 81 9.79 11.87 -13.66
C PRO A 81 9.28 12.99 -14.58
N LEU A 82 8.10 12.78 -15.18
CA LEU A 82 7.45 13.76 -16.05
C LEU A 82 6.58 14.76 -15.27
N TYR A 83 6.26 14.41 -14.02
CA TYR A 83 5.51 15.24 -13.08
C TYR A 83 5.78 14.77 -11.65
N ASN A 84 5.31 15.55 -10.67
CA ASN A 84 5.32 15.14 -9.27
C ASN A 84 4.41 13.91 -9.05
N ALA A 85 4.79 13.01 -8.14
CA ALA A 85 3.91 11.92 -7.74
C ALA A 85 2.58 12.48 -7.20
N ILE A 86 1.45 11.88 -7.60
CA ILE A 86 0.14 12.23 -7.05
C ILE A 86 -0.21 11.20 -5.98
N VAL A 87 -0.24 11.64 -4.72
CA VAL A 87 -0.43 10.78 -3.54
C VAL A 87 -1.85 10.25 -3.42
N TRP A 88 -2.05 9.13 -2.74
CA TRP A 88 -3.35 8.46 -2.59
C TRP A 88 -4.46 9.36 -2.04
N LEU A 89 -4.16 10.23 -1.06
CA LEU A 89 -5.08 11.20 -0.44
C LEU A 89 -5.49 12.37 -1.35
N ASP A 90 -4.82 12.56 -2.49
CA ASP A 90 -5.09 13.69 -3.37
C ASP A 90 -6.49 13.59 -4.01
N THR A 91 -7.29 14.64 -3.86
CA THR A 91 -8.68 14.67 -4.34
C THR A 91 -8.87 15.45 -5.64
N ARG A 92 -7.80 15.86 -6.34
CA ARG A 92 -7.89 16.69 -7.57
C ARG A 92 -8.67 16.04 -8.72
N THR A 93 -8.88 14.73 -8.65
CA THR A 93 -9.55 13.93 -9.68
C THR A 93 -11.02 13.66 -9.36
N ARG A 94 -11.60 14.34 -8.36
CA ARG A 94 -13.01 14.18 -7.99
C ARG A 94 -13.95 14.48 -9.15
N GLU A 95 -13.81 15.65 -9.78
CA GLU A 95 -14.65 16.05 -10.92
C GLU A 95 -14.41 15.13 -12.12
N LEU A 96 -13.16 14.68 -12.32
CA LEU A 96 -12.84 13.71 -13.37
C LEU A 96 -13.55 12.37 -13.15
N CYS A 97 -13.65 11.89 -11.91
CA CYS A 97 -14.39 10.65 -11.62
C CYS A 97 -15.88 10.79 -11.99
N THR A 98 -16.50 11.93 -11.69
CA THR A 98 -17.88 12.22 -12.11
C THR A 98 -18.02 12.26 -13.63
N SER A 99 -17.06 12.88 -14.34
CA SER A 99 -17.08 12.87 -15.81
C SER A 99 -16.94 11.46 -16.39
N VAL A 100 -16.02 10.65 -15.86
CA VAL A 100 -15.83 9.26 -16.29
C VAL A 100 -17.09 8.42 -16.00
N GLU A 101 -17.75 8.63 -14.87
CA GLU A 101 -19.02 7.98 -14.55
C GLU A 101 -20.11 8.31 -15.57
N LEU A 102 -20.21 9.58 -15.98
CA LEU A 102 -21.14 10.01 -17.03
C LEU A 102 -20.78 9.43 -18.40
N GLU A 103 -19.49 9.38 -18.76
CA GLU A 103 -18.99 8.81 -20.02
C GLU A 103 -19.26 7.30 -20.12
N LEU A 104 -19.16 6.58 -19.00
CA LEU A 104 -19.46 5.15 -18.90
C LEU A 104 -20.96 4.83 -19.08
N GLY A 105 -21.83 5.81 -18.82
CA GLY A 105 -23.28 5.66 -18.89
C GLY A 105 -23.87 4.77 -17.78
N PRO A 106 -25.20 4.55 -17.82
CA PRO A 106 -25.90 3.78 -16.79
C PRO A 106 -25.32 2.37 -16.63
N GLY A 107 -24.96 2.01 -15.40
CA GLY A 107 -24.41 0.68 -15.06
C GLY A 107 -22.90 0.53 -15.22
N GLY A 108 -22.22 1.39 -16.01
CA GLY A 108 -20.80 1.20 -16.31
C GLY A 108 -19.87 1.32 -15.09
N ALA A 109 -20.18 2.19 -14.12
CA ALA A 109 -19.45 2.25 -12.86
C ALA A 109 -19.60 0.95 -12.02
N SER A 110 -20.77 0.30 -12.09
CA SER A 110 -21.03 -0.97 -11.42
C SER A 110 -20.30 -2.13 -12.11
N GLU A 111 -20.25 -2.15 -13.44
CA GLU A 111 -19.47 -3.14 -14.21
C GLU A 111 -17.96 -3.00 -13.94
N LEU A 112 -17.46 -1.77 -13.89
CA LEU A 112 -16.08 -1.49 -13.53
C LEU A 112 -15.77 -2.00 -12.12
N ARG A 113 -16.65 -1.73 -11.14
CA ARG A 113 -16.52 -2.24 -9.77
C ARG A 113 -16.59 -3.76 -9.71
N ALA A 114 -17.46 -4.41 -10.48
CA ALA A 114 -17.56 -5.88 -10.52
C ALA A 114 -16.27 -6.54 -11.06
N SER A 115 -15.59 -5.86 -11.98
CA SER A 115 -14.35 -6.36 -12.59
C SER A 115 -13.11 -6.07 -11.74
N THR A 116 -13.04 -4.87 -11.15
CA THR A 116 -11.85 -4.37 -10.45
C THR A 116 -11.92 -4.50 -8.93
N GLY A 117 -13.13 -4.69 -8.38
CA GLY A 117 -13.41 -4.65 -6.94
C GLY A 117 -13.53 -3.25 -6.35
N LEU A 118 -13.37 -2.20 -7.16
CA LEU A 118 -13.18 -0.83 -6.70
C LEU A 118 -14.24 0.13 -7.26
N PRO A 119 -14.75 1.09 -6.45
CA PRO A 119 -15.62 2.15 -6.95
C PRO A 119 -14.83 3.20 -7.75
N LEU A 120 -15.52 4.02 -8.55
CA LEU A 120 -14.94 5.25 -9.08
C LEU A 120 -14.64 6.20 -7.91
N SER A 121 -13.36 6.53 -7.72
CA SER A 121 -12.92 7.37 -6.60
C SER A 121 -11.60 8.04 -6.96
N PRO A 122 -11.36 9.28 -6.47
CA PRO A 122 -10.08 9.95 -6.66
C PRO A 122 -8.92 9.21 -5.98
N TYR A 123 -9.21 8.28 -5.07
CA TYR A 123 -8.24 7.45 -4.37
C TYR A 123 -7.38 6.59 -5.33
N PHE A 124 -7.97 6.01 -6.38
CA PHE A 124 -7.28 5.03 -7.24
C PHE A 124 -6.46 5.65 -8.38
N SER A 125 -5.40 4.94 -8.79
CA SER A 125 -4.39 5.44 -9.73
C SER A 125 -4.92 5.78 -11.13
N ALA A 126 -5.94 5.08 -11.62
CA ALA A 126 -6.54 5.32 -12.95
C ALA A 126 -6.95 6.79 -13.13
N SER A 127 -7.64 7.36 -12.14
CA SER A 127 -8.10 8.75 -12.17
C SER A 127 -6.93 9.72 -12.23
N LYS A 128 -5.87 9.45 -11.45
CA LYS A 128 -4.64 10.28 -11.37
C LYS A 128 -3.87 10.22 -12.69
N LEU A 129 -3.73 9.03 -13.28
CA LEU A 129 -3.04 8.85 -14.55
C LEU A 129 -3.80 9.55 -15.70
N ARG A 130 -5.13 9.43 -15.75
CA ARG A 130 -5.95 10.16 -16.72
C ARG A 130 -5.80 11.68 -16.54
N TRP A 131 -5.86 12.19 -15.32
CA TRP A 131 -5.63 13.61 -15.07
C TRP A 131 -4.26 14.08 -15.60
N LEU A 132 -3.21 13.29 -15.41
CA LEU A 132 -1.87 13.61 -15.93
C LEU A 132 -1.84 13.64 -17.46
N LEU A 133 -2.48 12.68 -18.12
CA LEU A 133 -2.60 12.62 -19.59
C LEU A 133 -3.36 13.84 -20.15
N ASP A 134 -4.37 14.32 -19.42
CA ASP A 134 -5.21 15.44 -19.85
C ASP A 134 -4.56 16.81 -19.58
N LYS A 135 -3.85 16.94 -18.45
CA LYS A 135 -3.43 18.25 -17.91
C LYS A 135 -1.93 18.53 -18.03
N VAL A 136 -1.07 17.52 -18.17
CA VAL A 136 0.39 17.69 -18.20
C VAL A 136 0.92 17.45 -19.61
N SER A 137 1.33 18.52 -20.29
CA SER A 137 1.79 18.48 -21.68
C SER A 137 2.94 17.51 -21.92
N GLY A 138 3.91 17.44 -21.00
CA GLY A 138 5.03 16.49 -21.07
C GLY A 138 4.58 15.03 -21.00
N VAL A 139 3.58 14.72 -20.16
CA VAL A 139 2.99 13.38 -20.06
C VAL A 139 2.25 13.02 -21.33
N LYS A 140 1.44 13.95 -21.85
CA LYS A 140 0.70 13.76 -23.11
C LYS A 140 1.64 13.52 -24.30
N ALA A 141 2.74 14.27 -24.40
CA ALA A 141 3.74 14.12 -25.44
C ALA A 141 4.49 12.78 -25.35
N ALA A 142 4.85 12.35 -24.13
CA ALA A 142 5.46 11.05 -23.88
C ALA A 142 4.52 9.89 -24.24
N ALA A 143 3.23 10.01 -23.92
CA ALA A 143 2.21 9.02 -24.28
C ALA A 143 2.06 8.89 -25.80
N ALA A 144 1.94 10.02 -26.51
CA ALA A 144 1.82 10.05 -27.97
C ALA A 144 3.06 9.46 -28.68
N SER A 145 4.25 9.63 -28.09
CA SER A 145 5.50 9.07 -28.61
C SER A 145 5.77 7.63 -28.16
N GLY A 146 4.90 7.02 -27.36
CA GLY A 146 5.11 5.66 -26.83
C GLY A 146 6.23 5.52 -25.80
N HIS A 147 6.67 6.63 -25.18
CA HIS A 147 7.76 6.66 -24.20
C HIS A 147 7.27 6.80 -22.75
N LEU A 148 5.97 7.03 -22.54
CA LEU A 148 5.39 7.12 -21.21
C LEU A 148 5.52 5.79 -20.46
N MET A 149 5.98 5.86 -19.22
CA MET A 149 5.89 4.78 -18.25
C MET A 149 5.05 5.25 -17.06
N PHE A 150 4.21 4.36 -16.56
CA PHE A 150 3.42 4.53 -15.35
C PHE A 150 3.78 3.44 -14.34
N GLY A 151 3.63 3.76 -13.06
CA GLY A 151 3.67 2.79 -11.99
C GLY A 151 3.18 3.37 -10.68
N THR A 152 2.78 2.48 -9.78
CA THR A 152 2.72 2.76 -8.35
C THR A 152 4.14 2.83 -7.77
N VAL A 153 4.27 3.10 -6.47
CA VAL A 153 5.58 3.34 -5.83
C VAL A 153 6.51 2.12 -5.94
N ASP A 154 5.98 0.90 -5.85
CA ASP A 154 6.73 -0.33 -6.09
C ASP A 154 7.38 -0.36 -7.47
N SER A 155 6.62 -0.14 -8.55
CA SER A 155 7.15 -0.16 -9.91
C SER A 155 8.25 0.87 -10.10
N TRP A 156 8.08 2.06 -9.51
CA TRP A 156 9.08 3.11 -9.57
C TRP A 156 10.37 2.72 -8.84
N VAL A 157 10.26 2.17 -7.64
CA VAL A 157 11.42 1.72 -6.85
C VAL A 157 12.13 0.56 -7.56
N ILE A 158 11.39 -0.45 -8.02
CA ILE A 158 11.95 -1.60 -8.74
C ILE A 158 12.67 -1.14 -10.01
N TYR A 159 12.02 -0.30 -10.83
CA TYR A 159 12.61 0.23 -12.07
C TYR A 159 13.94 0.95 -11.83
N ASN A 160 14.02 1.75 -10.76
CA ASN A 160 15.23 2.50 -10.45
C ASN A 160 16.33 1.62 -9.84
N LEU A 161 16.00 0.73 -8.91
CA LEU A 161 16.97 -0.20 -8.30
C LEU A 161 17.57 -1.17 -9.33
N THR A 162 16.78 -1.54 -10.34
CA THR A 162 17.22 -2.44 -11.43
C THR A 162 17.92 -1.70 -12.57
N GLY A 163 18.28 -0.42 -12.41
CA GLY A 163 19.18 0.28 -13.32
C GLY A 163 18.55 1.39 -14.16
N SER A 164 17.26 1.68 -14.02
CA SER A 164 16.58 2.79 -14.72
C SER A 164 16.82 2.79 -16.25
N VAL A 165 17.58 3.73 -16.81
CA VAL A 165 17.90 3.75 -18.25
C VAL A 165 19.11 2.90 -18.63
N TYR A 166 19.84 2.37 -17.66
CA TYR A 166 21.04 1.56 -17.85
C TYR A 166 20.67 0.07 -18.00
N GLY A 167 20.22 -0.33 -19.19
CA GLY A 167 20.32 -1.70 -19.75
C GLY A 167 19.73 -2.91 -19.00
N GLY A 168 19.16 -2.76 -17.79
CA GLY A 168 18.70 -3.87 -16.95
C GLY A 168 17.40 -3.58 -16.17
N SER A 169 16.74 -2.46 -16.46
CA SER A 169 15.57 -2.04 -15.70
C SER A 169 14.36 -2.92 -15.93
N VAL A 170 13.69 -3.21 -14.83
CA VAL A 170 12.48 -4.03 -14.80
C VAL A 170 11.29 -3.12 -14.54
N HIS A 171 10.30 -3.19 -15.45
CA HIS A 171 9.04 -2.46 -15.33
C HIS A 171 7.91 -3.42 -14.94
N VAL A 172 7.76 -3.62 -13.63
CA VAL A 172 6.79 -4.57 -13.05
C VAL A 172 6.03 -3.96 -11.87
N THR A 173 4.90 -4.54 -11.54
CA THR A 173 4.12 -4.27 -10.31
C THR A 173 3.57 -5.59 -9.80
N ASP A 174 3.46 -5.77 -8.48
CA ASP A 174 2.82 -6.97 -7.96
C ASP A 174 1.29 -6.89 -8.08
N VAL A 175 0.62 -8.05 -8.04
CA VAL A 175 -0.84 -8.13 -8.11
C VAL A 175 -1.56 -7.33 -7.03
N THR A 176 -0.97 -7.16 -5.83
CA THR A 176 -1.61 -6.39 -4.77
C THR A 176 -1.65 -4.91 -5.14
N ASN A 177 -0.53 -4.32 -5.56
CA ASN A 177 -0.47 -2.95 -6.07
C ASN A 177 -1.29 -2.77 -7.35
N ALA A 178 -1.24 -3.71 -8.30
CA ALA A 178 -2.05 -3.67 -9.52
C ALA A 178 -3.56 -3.64 -9.22
N SER A 179 -4.02 -4.40 -8.22
CA SER A 179 -5.43 -4.41 -7.79
C SER A 179 -5.92 -3.07 -7.26
N ARG A 180 -5.01 -2.13 -6.96
CA ARG A 180 -5.31 -0.79 -6.44
C ARG A 180 -5.41 0.29 -7.51
N THR A 181 -5.14 -0.07 -8.75
CA THR A 181 -5.08 0.90 -9.84
C THR A 181 -6.44 1.29 -10.39
N LEU A 182 -7.50 0.48 -10.15
CA LEU A 182 -8.77 0.50 -10.90
C LEU A 182 -8.62 0.08 -12.38
N LEU A 183 -7.47 -0.51 -12.74
CA LEU A 183 -7.15 -0.95 -14.10
C LEU A 183 -6.95 -2.46 -14.22
N MET A 184 -6.87 -3.21 -13.11
CA MET A 184 -6.70 -4.67 -13.13
C MET A 184 -8.06 -5.37 -12.97
N ASN A 185 -8.29 -6.42 -13.74
CA ASN A 185 -9.42 -7.33 -13.54
C ASN A 185 -9.05 -8.38 -12.47
N LEU A 186 -9.86 -8.51 -11.42
CA LEU A 186 -9.59 -9.42 -10.30
C LEU A 186 -9.78 -10.89 -10.67
N GLN A 187 -10.61 -11.21 -11.66
CA GLN A 187 -10.84 -12.57 -12.10
C GLN A 187 -9.70 -13.11 -12.96
N THR A 188 -8.98 -12.26 -13.69
CA THR A 188 -7.86 -12.66 -14.56
C THR A 188 -6.49 -12.26 -14.03
N CYS A 189 -6.42 -11.36 -13.05
CA CYS A 189 -5.18 -10.72 -12.58
C CYS A 189 -4.38 -10.08 -13.73
N HIS A 190 -5.09 -9.51 -14.70
CA HIS A 190 -4.51 -8.85 -15.87
C HIS A 190 -5.12 -7.46 -16.07
N TRP A 191 -4.47 -6.62 -16.89
CA TRP A 191 -4.99 -5.30 -17.22
C TRP A 191 -6.36 -5.40 -17.92
N HIS A 192 -7.33 -4.65 -17.42
CA HIS A 192 -8.72 -4.64 -17.85
C HIS A 192 -8.91 -3.65 -18.99
N LEU A 193 -8.92 -4.14 -20.23
CA LEU A 193 -9.05 -3.29 -21.42
C LEU A 193 -10.24 -2.32 -21.39
N PRO A 194 -11.45 -2.68 -20.91
CA PRO A 194 -12.53 -1.71 -20.75
C PRO A 194 -12.20 -0.57 -19.78
N ALA A 195 -11.48 -0.85 -18.68
CA ALA A 195 -11.01 0.20 -17.77
C ALA A 195 -9.97 1.10 -18.44
N LEU A 196 -9.00 0.51 -19.17
CA LEU A 196 -8.00 1.29 -19.91
C LEU A 196 -8.67 2.23 -20.92
N ARG A 197 -9.71 1.75 -21.62
CA ARG A 197 -10.51 2.58 -22.53
C ARG A 197 -11.28 3.67 -21.78
N ALA A 198 -11.96 3.36 -20.69
CA ALA A 198 -12.70 4.36 -19.91
C ALA A 198 -11.80 5.51 -19.44
N PHE A 199 -10.57 5.21 -19.06
CA PHE A 199 -9.60 6.20 -18.60
C PHE A 199 -8.66 6.71 -19.69
N HIS A 200 -8.81 6.33 -20.96
CA HIS A 200 -7.90 6.68 -22.07
C HIS A 200 -6.41 6.41 -21.76
N ILE A 201 -6.11 5.27 -21.12
CA ILE A 201 -4.75 4.90 -20.72
C ILE A 201 -4.14 3.97 -21.78
N PRO A 202 -2.97 4.30 -22.35
CA PRO A 202 -2.28 3.40 -23.26
C PRO A 202 -1.68 2.22 -22.51
N GLU A 203 -1.95 1.00 -22.96
CA GLU A 203 -1.42 -0.24 -22.36
C GLU A 203 0.12 -0.26 -22.35
N SER A 204 0.77 0.36 -23.34
CA SER A 204 2.23 0.46 -23.46
C SER A 204 2.91 1.20 -22.31
N ALA A 205 2.15 1.97 -21.52
CA ALA A 205 2.65 2.67 -20.34
C ALA A 205 2.60 1.82 -19.07
N LEU A 206 1.87 0.70 -19.06
CA LEU A 206 1.62 -0.08 -17.85
C LEU A 206 2.78 -1.06 -17.56
N PRO A 207 3.10 -1.30 -16.27
CA PRO A 207 4.05 -2.33 -15.88
C PRO A 207 3.47 -3.73 -16.15
N ARG A 208 4.33 -4.74 -16.26
CA ARG A 208 3.89 -6.14 -16.23
C ARG A 208 3.47 -6.52 -14.81
N ILE A 209 2.33 -7.19 -14.68
CA ILE A 209 1.85 -7.69 -13.38
C ILE A 209 2.61 -8.97 -12.99
N THR A 210 3.09 -9.06 -11.75
CA THR A 210 3.86 -10.17 -11.16
C THR A 210 3.17 -10.77 -9.94
N MET A 211 3.65 -11.93 -9.50
CA MET A 211 3.34 -12.44 -8.16
C MET A 211 3.88 -11.50 -7.08
N SER A 212 3.39 -11.67 -5.86
CA SER A 212 3.88 -10.94 -4.68
C SER A 212 5.23 -11.45 -4.18
N ALA A 213 5.57 -12.71 -4.48
CA ALA A 213 6.84 -13.34 -4.11
C ALA A 213 7.43 -14.12 -5.30
N GLU A 214 8.15 -13.43 -6.17
CA GLU A 214 8.99 -14.05 -7.20
C GLU A 214 10.24 -13.18 -7.45
N PRO A 215 11.34 -13.70 -8.02
CA PRO A 215 12.46 -12.88 -8.47
C PRO A 215 11.99 -11.80 -9.46
N LEU A 216 12.03 -10.53 -9.02
CA LEU A 216 11.59 -9.38 -9.81
C LEU A 216 12.75 -8.76 -10.60
N GLY A 217 13.94 -8.72 -10.02
CA GLY A 217 15.12 -8.15 -10.66
C GLY A 217 16.33 -8.11 -9.73
N VAL A 218 17.48 -7.71 -10.28
CA VAL A 218 18.74 -7.61 -9.54
C VAL A 218 19.13 -6.14 -9.41
N ILE A 219 19.47 -5.73 -8.19
CA ILE A 219 19.88 -4.36 -7.89
C ILE A 219 21.20 -4.05 -8.61
N GLN A 220 21.24 -2.96 -9.38
CA GLN A 220 22.38 -2.64 -10.26
C GLN A 220 23.40 -1.68 -9.64
N GLU A 221 23.03 -0.95 -8.59
CA GLU A 221 23.86 0.09 -7.98
C GLU A 221 23.70 0.20 -6.46
N GLY A 222 24.61 0.93 -5.82
CA GLY A 222 24.66 1.09 -4.37
C GLY A 222 25.23 -0.12 -3.64
N SER A 223 25.12 -0.10 -2.32
CA SER A 223 25.67 -1.10 -1.40
C SER A 223 24.94 -2.46 -1.44
N LEU A 224 23.76 -2.52 -2.05
CA LEU A 224 23.01 -3.76 -2.32
C LEU A 224 23.18 -4.27 -3.75
N LYS A 225 24.15 -3.76 -4.53
CA LYS A 225 24.39 -4.25 -5.90
C LYS A 225 24.54 -5.78 -5.91
N GLY A 226 23.81 -6.44 -6.80
CA GLY A 226 23.78 -7.90 -6.93
C GLY A 226 22.72 -8.59 -6.07
N VAL A 227 22.11 -7.88 -5.09
CA VAL A 227 21.00 -8.43 -4.30
C VAL A 227 19.74 -8.50 -5.15
N VAL A 228 19.00 -9.60 -4.97
CA VAL A 228 17.75 -9.89 -5.69
C VAL A 228 16.59 -9.20 -5.00
N ILE A 229 15.75 -8.52 -5.78
CA ILE A 229 14.40 -8.12 -5.35
C ILE A 229 13.50 -9.34 -5.54
N ALA A 230 13.01 -9.93 -4.45
CA ALA A 230 12.31 -11.22 -4.48
C ALA A 230 10.87 -11.15 -3.95
N GLY A 231 10.40 -9.96 -3.58
CA GLY A 231 9.03 -9.77 -3.14
C GLY A 231 8.59 -8.31 -3.23
N CYS A 232 7.31 -8.13 -3.50
CA CYS A 232 6.66 -6.83 -3.55
C CYS A 232 5.20 -6.99 -3.12
N LEU A 233 4.76 -6.19 -2.15
CA LEU A 233 3.37 -6.14 -1.69
C LEU A 233 2.99 -4.71 -1.34
N GLY A 234 1.75 -4.32 -1.58
CA GLY A 234 1.20 -3.08 -1.01
C GLY A 234 1.22 -3.13 0.53
N ASP A 235 1.41 -1.97 1.17
CA ASP A 235 1.55 -1.84 2.64
C ASP A 235 0.54 -2.63 3.47
N GLN A 236 -0.76 -2.49 3.18
CA GLN A 236 -1.79 -3.15 3.94
C GLN A 236 -1.79 -4.66 3.71
N GLN A 237 -1.51 -5.12 2.49
CA GLN A 237 -1.38 -6.53 2.15
C GLN A 237 -0.13 -7.15 2.79
N ALA A 238 0.99 -6.44 2.82
CA ALA A 238 2.20 -6.85 3.51
C ALA A 238 1.95 -7.02 5.01
N ALA A 239 1.22 -6.10 5.64
CA ALA A 239 0.82 -6.22 7.04
C ALA A 239 -0.07 -7.45 7.30
N MET A 240 -1.02 -7.76 6.40
CA MET A 240 -1.83 -8.98 6.49
C MET A 240 -0.98 -10.26 6.40
N LEU A 241 -0.08 -10.31 5.43
CA LEU A 241 0.80 -11.46 5.24
C LEU A 241 1.77 -11.63 6.43
N GLY A 242 2.36 -10.52 6.90
CA GLY A 242 3.25 -10.51 8.07
C GLY A 242 2.56 -10.94 9.36
N GLN A 243 1.29 -10.59 9.52
CA GLN A 243 0.41 -11.05 10.61
C GLN A 243 -0.06 -12.50 10.44
N ARG A 244 0.25 -13.16 9.31
CA ARG A 244 -0.16 -14.53 8.98
C ARG A 244 -1.67 -14.74 9.06
N CYS A 245 -2.44 -13.78 8.55
CA CYS A 245 -3.90 -13.91 8.49
C CYS A 245 -4.30 -15.02 7.52
N VAL A 246 -5.14 -15.92 7.99
CA VAL A 246 -5.77 -16.97 7.16
C VAL A 246 -7.22 -16.59 6.81
N SER A 247 -7.86 -17.36 5.93
CA SER A 247 -9.24 -17.08 5.50
C SER A 247 -10.20 -16.93 6.68
N GLY A 248 -11.00 -15.85 6.66
CA GLY A 248 -11.89 -15.45 7.75
C GLY A 248 -11.24 -14.59 8.84
N GLU A 249 -9.92 -14.51 8.89
CA GLU A 249 -9.21 -13.58 9.77
C GLU A 249 -9.07 -12.21 9.11
N ALA A 250 -9.14 -11.17 9.93
CA ALA A 250 -8.89 -9.81 9.52
C ALA A 250 -7.62 -9.28 10.16
N LYS A 251 -7.03 -8.26 9.54
CA LYS A 251 -6.09 -7.36 10.21
C LYS A 251 -6.63 -5.96 10.26
N ALA A 252 -6.25 -5.19 11.27
CA ALA A 252 -6.54 -3.77 11.36
C ALA A 252 -5.23 -2.99 11.56
N THR A 253 -4.99 -1.97 10.74
CA THR A 253 -3.85 -1.07 10.88
C THR A 253 -4.33 0.31 11.29
N TYR A 254 -3.93 0.77 12.47
CA TYR A 254 -4.26 2.08 13.00
C TYR A 254 -3.08 3.05 12.80
N GLY A 255 -3.37 4.20 12.19
CA GLY A 255 -2.51 5.36 12.07
C GLY A 255 -3.40 6.61 11.98
N THR A 256 -3.09 7.57 11.09
CA THR A 256 -3.96 8.73 10.81
C THR A 256 -5.42 8.30 10.53
N GLY A 257 -5.59 7.27 9.70
CA GLY A 257 -6.85 6.54 9.51
C GLY A 257 -6.72 5.09 9.99
N CYS A 258 -7.73 4.27 9.72
CA CYS A 258 -7.67 2.84 9.96
C CYS A 258 -7.99 2.06 8.68
N PHE A 259 -7.23 1.01 8.40
CA PHE A 259 -7.48 0.08 7.30
C PHE A 259 -7.67 -1.32 7.85
N ILE A 260 -8.82 -1.92 7.56
CA ILE A 260 -9.17 -3.27 7.97
C ILE A 260 -9.21 -4.12 6.70
N LEU A 261 -8.49 -5.23 6.69
CA LEU A 261 -8.49 -6.17 5.57
C LEU A 261 -8.84 -7.57 6.10
N MET A 262 -9.82 -8.23 5.51
CA MET A 262 -10.22 -9.61 5.82
C MET A 262 -9.84 -10.55 4.68
N HIS A 263 -9.12 -11.62 5.00
CA HIS A 263 -8.74 -12.62 4.00
C HIS A 263 -9.95 -13.47 3.60
N THR A 264 -10.21 -13.61 2.30
CA THR A 264 -11.41 -14.30 1.77
C THR A 264 -11.12 -15.58 1.00
N GLY A 265 -9.85 -15.98 0.86
CA GLY A 265 -9.47 -17.21 0.17
C GLY A 265 -9.12 -16.98 -1.30
N ASP A 266 -9.38 -17.97 -2.15
CA ASP A 266 -8.95 -18.04 -3.56
C ASP A 266 -9.96 -17.45 -4.58
N ALA A 267 -11.07 -16.91 -4.07
CA ALA A 267 -12.11 -16.28 -4.86
C ALA A 267 -12.38 -14.83 -4.40
N PRO A 268 -12.51 -13.88 -5.35
CA PRO A 268 -12.90 -12.51 -5.03
C PRO A 268 -14.36 -12.46 -4.59
N ILE A 269 -14.63 -11.83 -3.45
CA ILE A 269 -15.99 -11.55 -2.96
C ILE A 269 -16.35 -10.12 -3.29
N VAL A 270 -17.34 -9.91 -4.18
CA VAL A 270 -17.84 -8.57 -4.51
C VAL A 270 -18.73 -8.07 -3.37
N SER A 271 -18.32 -6.98 -2.72
CA SER A 271 -19.04 -6.43 -1.57
C SER A 271 -20.37 -5.77 -1.96
N LYS A 272 -21.43 -6.09 -1.21
CA LYS A 272 -22.72 -5.40 -1.27
C LYS A 272 -22.81 -4.24 -0.28
N HIS A 273 -21.87 -4.14 0.64
CA HIS A 273 -21.83 -3.15 1.73
C HIS A 273 -20.83 -2.01 1.47
N GLY A 274 -20.45 -1.79 0.22
CA GLY A 274 -19.52 -0.71 -0.14
C GLY A 274 -18.05 -1.01 0.19
N LEU A 275 -17.69 -2.19 0.68
CA LEU A 275 -16.28 -2.55 0.86
C LEU A 275 -15.57 -2.68 -0.49
N LEU A 276 -14.25 -2.62 -0.45
CA LEU A 276 -13.38 -2.90 -1.58
C LEU A 276 -13.11 -4.39 -1.65
N THR A 277 -13.16 -4.96 -2.85
CA THR A 277 -12.62 -6.30 -3.11
C THR A 277 -11.22 -6.12 -3.68
N THR A 278 -10.23 -6.83 -3.14
CA THR A 278 -8.82 -6.65 -3.51
C THR A 278 -8.06 -7.97 -3.45
N VAL A 279 -6.82 -7.96 -3.93
CA VAL A 279 -5.89 -9.08 -3.75
C VAL A 279 -5.25 -8.98 -2.37
N ALA A 280 -5.20 -10.10 -1.64
CA ALA A 280 -4.46 -10.23 -0.39
C ALA A 280 -2.96 -10.43 -0.65
N TYR A 281 -2.61 -11.45 -1.44
CA TYR A 281 -1.25 -11.75 -1.88
C TYR A 281 -1.29 -12.83 -2.98
N CYS A 282 -0.18 -13.00 -3.71
CA CYS A 282 0.04 -14.15 -4.58
C CYS A 282 1.44 -14.73 -4.33
N LEU A 283 1.48 -15.95 -3.78
CA LEU A 283 2.72 -16.67 -3.47
C LEU A 283 2.86 -17.87 -4.42
N PRO A 284 4.09 -18.29 -4.76
CA PRO A 284 4.30 -19.49 -5.57
C PRO A 284 3.81 -20.75 -4.84
N GLU A 285 3.31 -21.74 -5.58
CA GLU A 285 2.87 -23.02 -4.99
C GLU A 285 4.07 -23.73 -4.32
N VAL A 286 3.84 -24.28 -3.12
CA VAL A 286 4.82 -25.07 -2.36
C VAL A 286 5.09 -26.37 -3.14
N GLY A 287 6.12 -26.35 -4.00
CA GLY A 287 6.49 -27.42 -4.92
C GLY A 287 7.07 -26.89 -6.24
N GLU A 288 6.67 -25.69 -6.68
CA GLU A 288 7.36 -24.98 -7.77
C GLU A 288 8.66 -24.36 -7.26
N ALA A 289 8.69 -23.84 -6.02
CA ALA A 289 9.92 -23.34 -5.38
C ALA A 289 11.04 -24.40 -5.29
N GLU A 290 10.68 -25.67 -5.08
CA GLU A 290 11.63 -26.79 -5.08
C GLU A 290 12.04 -27.20 -6.50
N LYS A 291 11.12 -27.20 -7.47
CA LYS A 291 11.40 -27.50 -8.89
C LYS A 291 12.21 -26.43 -9.60
N ILE A 292 12.12 -25.16 -9.19
CA ILE A 292 12.97 -24.07 -9.68
C ILE A 292 14.46 -24.36 -9.39
N GLY A 293 14.77 -25.15 -8.35
CA GLY A 293 16.12 -25.64 -8.07
C GLY A 293 16.58 -26.81 -8.96
N GLU A 294 15.66 -27.49 -9.66
CA GLU A 294 15.91 -28.78 -10.33
C GLU A 294 15.51 -28.84 -11.83
N GLY A 295 14.94 -27.76 -12.39
CA GLY A 295 14.48 -27.71 -13.79
C GLY A 295 15.56 -27.96 -14.85
N ARG A 296 15.23 -28.78 -15.85
CA ARG A 296 16.12 -29.15 -16.99
C ARG A 296 16.59 -27.91 -17.76
N ARG A 297 17.92 -27.76 -17.80
CA ARG A 297 18.69 -26.72 -18.49
C ARG A 297 18.47 -26.77 -20.01
N ASP A 298 17.94 -25.71 -20.61
CA ASP A 298 18.09 -25.47 -22.05
C ASP A 298 19.24 -24.48 -22.27
N GLU A 299 20.45 -25.00 -22.51
CA GLU A 299 21.68 -24.22 -22.68
C GLU A 299 21.65 -23.28 -23.90
N ARG A 300 20.68 -23.43 -24.80
CA ARG A 300 20.55 -22.64 -26.03
C ARG A 300 19.90 -21.26 -25.85
N ARG A 301 19.42 -20.92 -24.65
CA ARG A 301 18.70 -19.65 -24.37
C ARG A 301 19.35 -18.79 -23.27
N MET A 302 20.50 -19.18 -22.75
CA MET A 302 21.27 -18.36 -21.82
C MET A 302 21.97 -17.20 -22.56
N PRO A 303 22.11 -16.00 -21.95
CA PRO A 303 23.14 -15.05 -22.38
C PRO A 303 24.50 -15.78 -22.35
N PRO A 304 25.41 -15.52 -23.30
CA PRO A 304 26.73 -16.13 -23.28
C PRO A 304 27.35 -15.98 -21.89
N LYS A 305 27.94 -17.05 -21.32
CA LYS A 305 28.55 -17.03 -19.97
C LYS A 305 29.48 -15.82 -19.78
N ASP A 306 30.11 -15.40 -20.86
CA ASP A 306 31.01 -14.25 -20.92
C ASP A 306 30.31 -12.92 -20.62
N MET A 307 29.04 -12.75 -21.03
CA MET A 307 28.23 -11.57 -20.76
C MET A 307 27.81 -11.49 -19.28
N ILE A 308 27.43 -12.63 -18.69
CA ILE A 308 27.07 -12.70 -17.25
C ILE A 308 28.31 -12.49 -16.38
N SER A 309 29.45 -13.08 -16.76
CA SER A 309 30.75 -12.83 -16.11
C SER A 309 31.16 -11.35 -16.19
N THR A 310 30.85 -10.67 -17.29
CA THR A 310 31.16 -9.25 -17.48
C THR A 310 30.25 -8.35 -16.63
N MET A 311 28.96 -8.70 -16.45
CA MET A 311 28.03 -7.95 -15.61
C MET A 311 28.32 -8.09 -14.11
N LEU A 312 28.76 -9.28 -13.68
CA LEU A 312 29.01 -9.59 -12.26
C LEU A 312 30.48 -9.40 -11.84
N GLY A 313 31.42 -9.21 -12.79
CA GLY A 313 32.86 -9.17 -12.51
C GLY A 313 33.44 -10.49 -12.01
N ARG A 314 32.62 -11.56 -11.96
CA ARG A 314 32.95 -12.93 -11.58
C ARG A 314 32.00 -13.91 -12.26
N GLY A 315 32.38 -15.19 -12.32
CA GLY A 315 31.46 -16.23 -12.80
C GLY A 315 30.19 -16.32 -11.93
N PRO A 316 29.01 -16.54 -12.54
CA PRO A 316 27.76 -16.64 -11.79
C PRO A 316 27.71 -17.92 -10.96
N THR A 317 27.18 -17.86 -9.74
CA THR A 317 26.89 -19.04 -8.93
C THR A 317 25.74 -19.85 -9.54
N LYS A 318 25.59 -21.11 -9.13
CA LYS A 318 24.44 -21.94 -9.56
C LYS A 318 23.09 -21.28 -9.24
N GLU A 319 23.03 -20.55 -8.13
CA GLU A 319 21.84 -19.83 -7.67
C GLU A 319 21.58 -18.59 -8.54
N GLU A 320 22.62 -17.84 -8.94
CA GLU A 320 22.50 -16.70 -9.87
C GLU A 320 22.07 -17.14 -11.27
N VAL A 321 22.54 -18.30 -11.73
CA VAL A 321 22.09 -18.90 -13.00
C VAL A 321 20.63 -19.36 -12.92
N ALA A 322 20.22 -20.01 -11.82
CA ALA A 322 18.82 -20.40 -11.62
C ALA A 322 17.90 -19.17 -11.54
N LEU A 323 18.36 -18.11 -10.88
CA LEU A 323 17.65 -16.84 -10.78
C LEU A 323 17.48 -16.14 -12.13
N LEU A 324 18.53 -16.13 -12.96
CA LEU A 324 18.46 -15.64 -14.34
C LEU A 324 17.47 -16.45 -15.18
N GLY A 325 17.32 -17.76 -14.93
CA GLY A 325 16.29 -18.61 -15.53
C GLY A 325 14.88 -18.22 -15.12
N VAL A 326 14.63 -17.94 -13.84
CA VAL A 326 13.32 -17.47 -13.34
C VAL A 326 12.98 -16.07 -13.88
N LEU A 327 13.96 -15.18 -14.00
CA LEU A 327 13.78 -13.87 -14.64
C LEU A 327 13.42 -13.99 -16.14
N GLN A 328 13.70 -15.13 -16.77
CA GLN A 328 13.39 -15.39 -18.19
C GLN A 328 12.03 -16.06 -18.42
N GLU A 329 11.51 -16.81 -17.45
CA GLU A 329 10.17 -17.44 -17.50
C GLU A 329 9.23 -16.79 -16.46
N PRO A 330 8.76 -15.55 -16.71
CA PRO A 330 7.87 -14.87 -15.79
C PRO A 330 6.55 -15.63 -15.60
N SER A 331 6.00 -15.56 -14.39
CA SER A 331 4.71 -16.14 -14.07
C SER A 331 3.63 -15.72 -15.06
N THR A 332 2.92 -16.69 -15.63
CA THR A 332 1.81 -16.41 -16.55
C THR A 332 0.60 -15.86 -15.79
N SER A 333 -0.26 -15.10 -16.48
CA SER A 333 -1.53 -14.62 -15.87
C SER A 333 -2.39 -15.77 -15.31
N MET A 334 -2.34 -16.95 -15.93
CA MET A 334 -3.04 -18.14 -15.43
C MET A 334 -2.43 -18.66 -14.12
N THR A 335 -1.10 -18.74 -14.04
CA THR A 335 -0.38 -19.15 -12.81
C THR A 335 -0.66 -18.17 -11.68
N ILE A 336 -0.53 -16.87 -11.96
CA ILE A 336 -0.84 -15.80 -11.01
C ILE A 336 -2.27 -15.97 -10.50
N ARG A 337 -3.26 -16.02 -11.39
CA ARG A 337 -4.66 -16.14 -10.99
C ARG A 337 -4.94 -17.35 -10.12
N LYS A 338 -4.35 -18.51 -10.42
CA LYS A 338 -4.56 -19.75 -9.65
C LYS A 338 -4.03 -19.63 -8.21
N ALA A 339 -2.92 -18.94 -8.03
CA ALA A 339 -2.26 -18.77 -6.74
C ALA A 339 -2.74 -17.54 -5.93
N THR A 340 -3.45 -16.60 -6.57
CA THR A 340 -3.96 -15.38 -5.93
C THR A 340 -4.94 -15.68 -4.80
N GLN A 341 -4.64 -15.12 -3.62
CA GLN A 341 -5.57 -14.98 -2.51
C GLN A 341 -6.19 -13.58 -2.49
N PHE A 342 -7.43 -13.46 -2.02
CA PHE A 342 -8.23 -12.25 -2.04
C PHE A 342 -8.56 -11.76 -0.64
N ALA A 343 -8.94 -10.48 -0.57
CA ALA A 343 -9.41 -9.85 0.65
C ALA A 343 -10.57 -8.89 0.39
N LEU A 344 -11.37 -8.68 1.42
CA LEU A 344 -12.21 -7.49 1.56
C LEU A 344 -11.42 -6.42 2.31
N GLU A 345 -11.59 -5.16 1.92
CA GLU A 345 -10.95 -4.03 2.56
C GLU A 345 -11.97 -2.93 2.87
N GLY A 346 -11.92 -2.44 4.10
CA GLY A 346 -12.64 -1.25 4.55
C GLY A 346 -11.67 -0.26 5.19
N SER A 347 -12.00 1.03 5.10
CA SER A 347 -11.18 2.10 5.63
C SER A 347 -11.99 3.10 6.41
N ILE A 348 -11.36 3.68 7.42
CA ILE A 348 -11.88 4.72 8.30
C ILE A 348 -10.96 5.92 8.15
N ALA A 349 -11.49 7.06 7.74
CA ALA A 349 -10.67 8.24 7.47
C ALA A 349 -10.07 8.84 8.75
N VAL A 350 -10.80 8.77 9.86
CA VAL A 350 -10.47 9.44 11.12
C VAL A 350 -10.28 8.38 12.20
N ALA A 351 -9.02 8.05 12.47
CA ALA A 351 -8.60 7.25 13.62
C ALA A 351 -7.64 8.09 14.48
N GLY A 352 -6.32 7.94 14.33
CA GLY A 352 -5.33 8.77 15.00
C GLY A 352 -5.50 10.27 14.68
N LEU A 353 -5.97 10.62 13.48
CA LEU A 353 -6.33 12.00 13.13
C LEU A 353 -7.38 12.58 14.07
N GLY A 354 -8.34 11.77 14.53
CA GLY A 354 -9.37 12.22 15.47
C GLY A 354 -8.76 12.62 16.81
N VAL A 355 -7.76 11.86 17.27
CA VAL A 355 -7.01 12.14 18.49
C VAL A 355 -6.16 13.40 18.34
N SER A 356 -5.37 13.51 17.26
CA SER A 356 -4.60 14.72 16.99
C SER A 356 -5.50 15.95 16.82
N TRP A 357 -6.69 15.79 16.25
CA TRP A 357 -7.66 16.89 16.12
C TRP A 357 -8.25 17.34 17.47
N LEU A 358 -8.42 16.43 18.44
CA LEU A 358 -8.79 16.83 19.80
C LEU A 358 -7.72 17.73 20.45
N ARG A 359 -6.44 17.47 20.16
CA ARG A 359 -5.30 18.28 20.62
C ARG A 359 -5.21 19.61 19.86
N ASP A 360 -5.01 19.53 18.55
CA ASP A 360 -4.62 20.68 17.72
C ASP A 360 -5.83 21.51 17.28
N GLY A 361 -6.98 20.86 17.10
CA GLY A 361 -8.21 21.48 16.62
C GLY A 361 -9.07 22.06 17.75
N LEU A 362 -9.33 21.26 18.80
CA LEU A 362 -10.19 21.67 19.92
C LEU A 362 -9.43 22.07 21.19
N GLY A 363 -8.14 21.75 21.31
CA GLY A 363 -7.37 22.04 22.53
C GLY A 363 -7.88 21.30 23.77
N LEU A 364 -8.57 20.17 23.61
CA LEU A 364 -9.13 19.40 24.74
C LEU A 364 -8.06 18.59 25.48
N ILE A 365 -7.00 18.24 24.77
CA ILE A 365 -5.84 17.54 25.30
C ILE A 365 -4.56 18.30 24.95
N GLU A 366 -3.53 18.16 25.78
CA GLU A 366 -2.22 18.78 25.54
C GLU A 366 -1.28 17.83 24.79
N SER A 367 -1.42 16.52 25.02
CA SER A 367 -0.62 15.46 24.40
C SER A 367 -1.53 14.29 24.01
N THR A 368 -1.18 13.59 22.94
CA THR A 368 -1.82 12.33 22.53
C THR A 368 -1.69 11.25 23.60
N GLN A 369 -0.62 11.30 24.40
CA GLN A 369 -0.33 10.34 25.48
C GLN A 369 -1.34 10.35 26.63
N GLU A 370 -2.08 11.45 26.84
CA GLU A 370 -3.02 11.54 27.96
C GLU A 370 -4.41 10.95 27.64
N VAL A 371 -4.67 10.58 26.39
CA VAL A 371 -5.99 10.19 25.88
C VAL A 371 -6.53 8.96 26.60
N GLU A 372 -5.71 7.94 26.79
CA GLU A 372 -6.11 6.71 27.47
C GLU A 372 -6.46 6.96 28.94
N ALA A 373 -5.55 7.64 29.67
CA ALA A 373 -5.76 7.97 31.08
C ALA A 373 -7.00 8.86 31.28
N LEU A 374 -7.22 9.83 30.38
CA LEU A 374 -8.35 10.73 30.44
C LEU A 374 -9.66 10.02 30.10
N ALA A 375 -9.69 9.15 29.09
CA ALA A 375 -10.87 8.34 28.78
C ALA A 375 -11.20 7.36 29.91
N ALA A 376 -10.19 6.75 30.54
CA ALA A 376 -10.36 5.84 31.67
C ALA A 376 -10.79 6.54 32.97
N SER A 377 -10.63 7.87 33.07
CA SER A 377 -11.03 8.64 34.26
C SER A 377 -12.54 8.76 34.46
N VAL A 378 -13.33 8.45 33.43
CA VAL A 378 -14.80 8.38 33.48
C VAL A 378 -15.25 6.93 33.23
N PRO A 379 -16.34 6.45 33.87
CA PRO A 379 -16.79 5.07 33.70
C PRO A 379 -17.43 4.79 32.33
N ASP A 380 -17.99 5.82 31.68
CA ASP A 380 -18.63 5.77 30.36
C ASP A 380 -18.58 7.15 29.67
N THR A 381 -19.23 7.30 28.51
CA THR A 381 -19.32 8.58 27.78
C THR A 381 -20.38 9.54 28.33
N GLY A 382 -21.13 9.18 29.37
CA GLY A 382 -22.20 10.02 29.92
C GLY A 382 -23.35 10.27 28.93
N GLY A 383 -23.55 9.36 27.97
CA GLY A 383 -24.53 9.51 26.88
C GLY A 383 -24.03 10.32 25.68
N VAL A 384 -22.76 10.76 25.70
CA VAL A 384 -22.14 11.48 24.59
C VAL A 384 -21.77 10.51 23.47
N TYR A 385 -22.11 10.88 22.24
CA TYR A 385 -21.67 10.18 21.04
C TYR A 385 -20.90 11.13 20.14
N PHE A 386 -19.74 10.69 19.68
CA PHE A 386 -18.97 11.39 18.66
C PHE A 386 -19.19 10.69 17.31
N VAL A 387 -19.54 11.43 16.27
CA VAL A 387 -19.50 10.96 14.87
C VAL A 387 -18.27 11.58 14.22
N PRO A 388 -17.16 10.85 14.04
CA PRO A 388 -15.86 11.44 13.67
C PRO A 388 -15.70 11.61 12.15
N ALA A 389 -16.77 12.06 11.47
CA ALA A 389 -16.77 12.29 10.02
C ALA A 389 -16.11 13.63 9.64
N LEU A 390 -14.94 13.95 10.20
CA LEU A 390 -14.26 15.25 10.00
C LEU A 390 -13.87 15.50 8.54
N SER A 391 -13.63 14.43 7.78
CA SER A 391 -13.33 14.44 6.35
C SER A 391 -14.38 13.69 5.50
N GLY A 392 -15.55 13.43 6.07
CA GLY A 392 -16.56 12.52 5.50
C GLY A 392 -16.45 11.10 6.05
N LEU A 393 -17.45 10.26 5.74
CA LEU A 393 -17.43 8.82 6.05
C LEU A 393 -16.95 8.03 4.84
N LEU A 394 -16.05 7.08 5.09
CA LEU A 394 -15.60 6.09 4.10
C LEU A 394 -16.46 4.83 4.20
N ALA A 395 -15.88 3.66 3.95
CA ALA A 395 -16.59 2.39 4.02
C ALA A 395 -17.20 2.17 5.43
N PRO A 396 -18.38 1.53 5.51
CA PRO A 396 -19.22 1.05 4.41
C PRO A 396 -20.11 2.13 3.76
N ARG A 397 -20.16 3.35 4.33
CA ARG A 397 -21.17 4.37 3.98
C ARG A 397 -20.87 5.21 2.75
N TRP A 398 -19.60 5.52 2.49
CA TRP A 398 -19.14 6.39 1.39
C TRP A 398 -19.91 7.71 1.27
N ARG A 399 -19.99 8.46 2.38
CA ARG A 399 -20.66 9.75 2.46
C ARG A 399 -19.64 10.89 2.60
N PRO A 400 -19.14 11.46 1.49
CA PRO A 400 -18.16 12.55 1.53
C PRO A 400 -18.75 13.87 2.07
N ASP A 401 -20.08 13.98 2.08
CA ASP A 401 -20.83 15.11 2.63
C ASP A 401 -21.05 15.02 4.15
N ALA A 402 -20.83 13.83 4.76
CA ALA A 402 -20.92 13.68 6.21
C ALA A 402 -19.92 14.58 6.94
N ARG A 403 -20.31 15.09 8.11
CA ARG A 403 -19.49 15.99 8.93
C ARG A 403 -19.46 15.54 10.38
N GLY A 404 -18.41 15.96 11.09
CA GLY A 404 -18.25 15.67 12.51
C GLY A 404 -19.45 16.16 13.33
N ALA A 405 -19.92 15.34 14.27
CA ALA A 405 -21.00 15.70 15.18
C ALA A 405 -20.72 15.21 16.59
N LEU A 406 -21.06 16.03 17.59
CA LEU A 406 -21.03 15.68 19.00
C LEU A 406 -22.47 15.75 19.53
N LEU A 407 -22.99 14.62 19.98
CA LEU A 407 -24.40 14.45 20.35
C LEU A 407 -24.52 14.02 21.82
N GLY A 408 -25.67 14.26 22.43
CA GLY A 408 -25.98 13.74 23.77
C GLY A 408 -25.34 14.49 24.95
N MET A 409 -24.85 15.71 24.74
CA MET A 409 -24.26 16.51 25.81
C MET A 409 -25.29 16.96 26.84
N THR A 410 -24.92 16.84 28.11
CA THR A 410 -25.61 17.41 29.27
C THR A 410 -24.69 18.33 30.07
N VAL A 411 -25.20 18.99 31.11
CA VAL A 411 -24.40 19.87 31.99
C VAL A 411 -23.26 19.14 32.73
N SER A 412 -23.36 17.82 32.91
CA SER A 412 -22.32 17.01 33.54
C SER A 412 -21.22 16.55 32.57
N THR A 413 -21.35 16.88 31.28
CA THR A 413 -20.37 16.50 30.27
C THR A 413 -19.03 17.20 30.54
N THR A 414 -17.95 16.42 30.53
CA THR A 414 -16.58 16.92 30.70
C THR A 414 -15.74 16.58 29.48
N LYS A 415 -14.53 17.15 29.38
CA LYS A 415 -13.59 16.79 28.31
C LYS A 415 -13.27 15.29 28.26
N ALA A 416 -13.25 14.61 29.42
CA ALA A 416 -13.01 13.18 29.51
C ALA A 416 -14.09 12.36 28.77
N HIS A 417 -15.36 12.74 28.91
CA HIS A 417 -16.46 12.10 28.20
C HIS A 417 -16.34 12.28 26.68
N VAL A 418 -15.91 13.46 26.21
CA VAL A 418 -15.73 13.74 24.77
C VAL A 418 -14.55 12.95 24.20
N VAL A 419 -13.43 12.89 24.92
CA VAL A 419 -12.24 12.11 24.51
C VAL A 419 -12.59 10.63 24.45
N ARG A 420 -13.28 10.09 25.46
CA ARG A 420 -13.76 8.71 25.45
C ARG A 420 -14.73 8.44 24.31
N ALA A 421 -15.67 9.35 24.05
CA ALA A 421 -16.63 9.21 22.94
C ALA A 421 -15.93 9.20 21.58
N MET A 422 -14.84 9.94 21.39
CA MET A 422 -14.01 9.84 20.18
C MET A 422 -13.37 8.45 20.04
N MET A 423 -12.77 7.93 21.11
CA MET A 423 -12.16 6.58 21.10
C MET A 423 -13.21 5.50 20.81
N GLU A 424 -14.34 5.53 21.50
CA GLU A 424 -15.45 4.59 21.25
C GLU A 424 -15.99 4.70 19.82
N ALA A 425 -16.05 5.91 19.26
CA ALA A 425 -16.49 6.11 17.87
C ALA A 425 -15.55 5.50 16.83
N ILE A 426 -14.24 5.52 17.08
CA ILE A 426 -13.26 4.82 16.23
C ILE A 426 -13.52 3.31 16.28
N CYS A 427 -13.76 2.76 17.48
CA CYS A 427 -14.12 1.36 17.67
C CYS A 427 -15.45 0.99 17.00
N PHE A 428 -16.47 1.85 17.09
CA PHE A 428 -17.76 1.62 16.45
C PHE A 428 -17.64 1.59 14.91
N GLN A 429 -16.86 2.47 14.31
CA GLN A 429 -16.61 2.41 12.86
C GLN A 429 -15.83 1.15 12.47
N ALA A 430 -14.83 0.75 13.25
CA ALA A 430 -14.09 -0.49 13.01
C ALA A 430 -15.01 -1.71 13.08
N LYS A 431 -15.89 -1.74 14.07
CA LYS A 431 -16.92 -2.76 14.21
C LYS A 431 -17.90 -2.75 13.03
N GLU A 432 -18.38 -1.58 12.60
CA GLU A 432 -19.29 -1.47 11.45
C GLU A 432 -18.66 -2.04 10.17
N VAL A 433 -17.37 -1.76 9.94
CA VAL A 433 -16.61 -2.32 8.81
C VAL A 433 -16.47 -3.85 8.94
N LEU A 434 -16.13 -4.37 10.11
CA LEU A 434 -16.00 -5.81 10.35
C LEU A 434 -17.33 -6.54 10.20
N ASP A 435 -18.43 -5.98 10.71
CA ASP A 435 -19.77 -6.55 10.59
C ASP A 435 -20.16 -6.64 9.09
N ALA A 436 -19.90 -5.59 8.31
CA ALA A 436 -20.10 -5.59 6.86
C ALA A 436 -19.27 -6.66 6.13
N MET A 437 -18.01 -6.88 6.56
CA MET A 437 -17.14 -7.92 5.99
C MET A 437 -17.68 -9.32 6.29
N VAL A 438 -18.14 -9.55 7.52
CA VAL A 438 -18.72 -10.83 7.94
C VAL A 438 -20.00 -11.12 7.17
N GLU A 439 -20.84 -10.10 6.94
CA GLU A 439 -22.06 -10.23 6.14
C GLU A 439 -21.75 -10.58 4.67
N ASP A 440 -20.84 -9.84 4.01
CA ASP A 440 -20.41 -10.15 2.64
C ASP A 440 -19.82 -11.56 2.51
N LEU A 441 -19.07 -12.00 3.52
CA LEU A 441 -18.49 -13.35 3.56
C LEU A 441 -19.56 -14.44 3.74
N ARG A 442 -20.54 -14.23 4.63
CA ARG A 442 -21.65 -15.17 4.87
C ARG A 442 -22.55 -15.35 3.65
N GLU A 443 -22.79 -14.27 2.91
CA GLU A 443 -23.61 -14.31 1.70
C GLU A 443 -22.88 -14.92 0.50
N SER A 444 -21.55 -15.04 0.58
CA SER A 444 -20.78 -15.74 -0.45
C SER A 444 -21.00 -17.26 -0.36
N ALA A 445 -20.90 -17.96 -1.49
CA ALA A 445 -21.01 -19.43 -1.54
C ALA A 445 -19.90 -20.16 -0.76
N ILE A 446 -18.95 -19.44 -0.15
CA ILE A 446 -17.84 -19.93 0.69
C ILE A 446 -18.33 -20.09 2.16
N SER A 447 -19.61 -20.41 2.33
CA SER A 447 -20.35 -20.39 3.61
C SER A 447 -19.87 -21.44 4.65
N ALA A 448 -19.06 -22.42 4.26
CA ALA A 448 -18.83 -23.59 5.10
C ALA A 448 -17.78 -23.46 6.22
N ALA A 449 -17.04 -22.34 6.36
CA ALA A 449 -15.87 -22.32 7.25
C ALA A 449 -15.73 -21.17 8.26
N VAL A 450 -16.58 -20.13 8.26
CA VAL A 450 -16.29 -18.93 9.06
C VAL A 450 -17.31 -18.71 10.17
N THR A 451 -16.99 -19.25 11.34
CA THR A 451 -17.60 -18.90 12.63
C THR A 451 -16.67 -17.93 13.35
N ALA A 452 -17.10 -16.68 13.49
CA ALA A 452 -16.40 -15.53 14.08
C ALA A 452 -15.15 -15.04 13.32
N ALA A 453 -15.24 -13.86 12.70
CA ALA A 453 -14.07 -13.15 12.23
C ALA A 453 -13.22 -12.73 13.43
N THR A 454 -11.95 -13.16 13.45
CA THR A 454 -10.99 -12.72 14.47
C THR A 454 -10.10 -11.65 13.84
N ALA A 455 -10.13 -10.43 14.38
CA ALA A 455 -9.26 -9.35 13.93
C ALA A 455 -7.92 -9.41 14.68
N ARG A 456 -6.82 -9.44 13.92
CA ARG A 456 -5.45 -9.25 14.42
C ARG A 456 -5.08 -7.78 14.28
N ILE A 457 -4.68 -7.14 15.37
CA ILE A 457 -4.35 -5.71 15.34
C ILE A 457 -2.86 -5.56 15.03
N SER A 458 -2.57 -4.71 14.05
CA SER A 458 -1.22 -4.26 13.70
C SER A 458 -1.13 -2.77 13.98
N LEU A 459 -0.15 -2.36 14.76
CA LEU A 459 0.19 -0.95 14.93
C LEU A 459 1.45 -0.70 14.10
N PHE A 460 1.40 0.23 13.14
CA PHE A 460 2.55 0.69 12.36
C PHE A 460 2.68 2.20 12.57
N ASP A 461 3.54 2.62 13.51
CA ASP A 461 4.64 3.57 13.27
C ASP A 461 5.47 3.78 14.56
N GLU A 462 6.79 3.87 14.40
CA GLU A 462 7.83 3.92 15.45
C GLU A 462 8.15 5.34 15.94
N GLU A 463 7.41 6.38 15.54
CA GLU A 463 7.58 7.75 16.10
C GLU A 463 6.28 8.41 16.58
N ASP A 464 5.12 7.76 16.42
CA ASP A 464 3.81 8.26 16.86
C ASP A 464 2.96 7.18 17.59
N VAL A 465 3.53 6.04 18.00
CA VAL A 465 2.80 4.92 18.64
C VAL A 465 3.51 4.33 19.88
N ASP A 466 4.00 5.20 20.77
CA ASP A 466 3.74 5.00 22.21
C ASP A 466 2.28 5.40 22.57
N ASP A 467 1.46 5.68 21.55
CA ASP A 467 0.34 6.63 21.57
C ASP A 467 -1.03 6.03 21.15
N ILE A 468 -1.17 4.69 21.06
CA ILE A 468 -2.48 4.04 20.78
C ILE A 468 -2.87 2.96 21.80
N GLY A 469 -2.10 2.66 22.85
CA GLY A 469 -2.62 2.01 24.07
C GLY A 469 -3.37 0.67 23.95
N VAL A 470 -3.38 -0.02 22.79
CA VAL A 470 -3.97 -1.36 22.66
C VAL A 470 -2.93 -2.43 22.97
N GLY A 471 -2.26 -2.26 24.11
CA GLY A 471 -1.34 -3.22 24.73
C GLY A 471 -2.04 -4.03 25.83
N GLY A 472 -3.34 -4.30 25.70
CA GLY A 472 -4.10 -5.11 26.64
C GLY A 472 -4.16 -6.56 26.17
N ARG A 473 -3.37 -7.45 26.79
CA ARG A 473 -3.67 -8.88 26.82
C ARG A 473 -5.04 -9.06 27.48
N ASN A 474 -6.12 -9.04 26.71
CA ASN A 474 -7.39 -9.63 27.11
C ASN A 474 -8.09 -10.16 25.86
N ASN A 475 -7.93 -11.46 25.64
CA ASN A 475 -8.94 -12.26 24.97
C ASN A 475 -10.24 -12.10 25.78
N ASN A 476 -11.16 -11.24 25.35
CA ASN A 476 -12.61 -11.36 25.56
C ASN A 476 -13.30 -10.10 25.00
N GLY A 477 -14.12 -10.28 23.96
CA GLY A 477 -15.11 -9.29 23.50
C GLY A 477 -15.05 -9.03 22.02
#